data_AF-A0A2N7XT97-F1
#
_entry.id   AF-A0A2N7XT97-F1
#
_cell.length_a   1.000
_cell.length_b   1.000
_cell.length_c   1.000
_cell.angle_alpha   90.00
_cell.angle_beta   90.00
_cell.angle_gamma   90.00
#
_symmetry.space_group_name_H-M   'P 1'
#
loop_
_entity.id
_entity.type
_entity.pdbx_description
1 polymer ?
#
loop_
_entity_poly.entity_id
_entity_poly.type
_entity_poly.pdbx_seq_one_letter_code
_entity_poly.pdbx_strand_id
1 'polypeptide(L)'
;GSNMSALIKAATAPDFPAEISLVISNKADAFGLERAKAAGVTTLVIESKPFGKDRAGFEKVLQDALDQHGIELICLGGFMRLFTAEFARA
;
A
#
# COMPACT_ATOMS: atom_id res chain seq x y z
N GLY A 1 -5.65 7.87 5.90
CA GLY A 1 -4.23 7.61 6.18
C GLY A 1 -3.85 7.69 7.66
N SER A 2 -4.77 7.93 8.60
CA SER A 2 -4.46 7.88 10.03
C SER A 2 -3.95 6.50 10.49
N ASN A 3 -4.56 5.41 10.01
CA ASN A 3 -4.11 4.04 10.30
C ASN A 3 -2.67 3.79 9.82
N MET A 4 -2.35 4.17 8.59
CA MET A 4 -0.98 4.08 8.06
C MET A 4 0.00 4.90 8.92
N SER A 5 -0.35 6.14 9.31
CA SER A 5 0.52 6.94 10.19
C SER A 5 0.72 6.30 11.57
N ALA A 6 -0.30 5.63 12.10
CA ALA A 6 -0.19 4.89 13.36
C ALA A 6 0.75 3.67 13.23
N LEU A 7 0.67 2.94 12.12
CA LEU A 7 1.57 1.81 11.83
C LEU A 7 3.02 2.25 11.64
N ILE A 8 3.26 3.32 10.87
CA ILE A 8 4.60 3.90 10.72
C ILE A 8 5.18 4.27 12.08
N LYS A 9 4.39 4.95 12.92
CA LYS A 9 4.83 5.32 14.27
C LYS A 9 5.10 4.09 15.15
N ALA A 10 4.27 3.05 15.07
CA ALA A 10 4.47 1.84 15.85
C ALA A 10 5.75 1.10 15.42
N ALA A 11 6.03 1.05 14.12
CA ALA A 11 7.22 0.41 13.54
C ALA A 11 8.55 1.10 13.88
N THR A 12 8.55 2.28 14.51
CA THR A 12 9.78 2.89 15.03
C THR A 12 10.24 2.27 16.35
N ALA A 13 9.40 1.47 17.01
CA ALA A 13 9.78 0.82 18.26
C ALA A 13 10.77 -0.34 17.97
N PRO A 14 11.86 -0.50 18.75
CA PRO A 14 12.88 -1.54 18.49
C PRO A 14 12.35 -2.98 18.53
N ASP A 15 11.24 -3.20 19.22
CA ASP A 15 10.57 -4.49 19.40
C ASP A 15 9.38 -4.69 18.47
N PHE A 16 9.09 -3.75 17.57
CA PHE A 16 8.03 -3.91 16.60
C PHE A 16 8.44 -4.95 15.54
N PRO A 17 7.59 -5.96 15.26
CA PRO A 17 8.02 -7.16 14.53
C PRO A 17 8.07 -6.98 13.00
N ALA A 18 7.94 -5.77 12.47
CA ALA A 18 7.88 -5.50 11.04
C ALA A 18 8.40 -4.10 10.69
N GLU A 19 8.75 -3.90 9.42
CA GLU A 19 9.09 -2.59 8.89
C GLU A 19 7.97 -2.10 7.97
N ILE A 20 7.65 -0.80 8.00
CA ILE A 20 6.79 -0.20 6.97
C ILE A 20 7.69 0.25 5.81
N SER A 21 7.95 -0.66 4.88
CA SER A 21 8.87 -0.44 3.76
C SER A 21 8.24 0.28 2.55
N LEU A 22 6.91 0.19 2.39
CA LEU A 22 6.19 0.76 1.24
C LEU A 22 4.78 1.22 1.61
N VAL A 23 4.39 2.40 1.11
CA VAL A 23 3.00 2.89 1.13
C VAL A 23 2.50 3.08 -0.31
N ILE A 24 1.49 2.31 -0.69
CA ILE A 24 0.83 2.42 -2.00
C ILE A 24 -0.52 3.15 -1.84
N SER A 25 -0.80 4.10 -2.72
CA SER A 25 -2.12 4.73 -2.86
C SER A 25 -2.67 4.55 -4.28
N ASN A 26 -3.98 4.35 -4.39
CA ASN A 26 -4.67 4.38 -5.68
C ASN A 26 -5.12 5.77 -6.13
N LYS A 27 -4.75 6.80 -5.38
CA LYS A 27 -5.02 8.21 -5.65
C LYS A 27 -3.75 9.04 -5.42
N ALA A 28 -3.35 9.82 -6.41
CA ALA A 28 -2.14 10.65 -6.35
C ALA A 28 -2.21 11.76 -5.30
N ASP A 29 -3.40 12.26 -4.99
CA ASP A 29 -3.68 13.34 -4.05
C ASP A 29 -3.94 12.85 -2.61
N ALA A 30 -3.69 11.58 -2.33
CA ALA A 30 -3.91 11.03 -0.99
C ALA A 30 -2.93 11.65 0.03
N PHE A 31 -3.47 12.40 0.99
CA PHE A 31 -2.69 13.04 2.07
C PHE A 31 -1.80 12.08 2.88
N GLY A 32 -2.11 10.77 2.85
CA GLY A 32 -1.25 9.75 3.45
C GLY A 32 0.14 9.67 2.82
N LEU A 33 0.27 9.94 1.52
CA LEU A 33 1.56 9.87 0.82
C LEU A 33 2.56 10.86 1.39
N GLU A 34 2.14 12.11 1.63
CA GLU A 34 3.00 13.15 2.20
C GLU A 34 3.47 12.78 3.60
N ARG A 35 2.61 12.17 4.42
CA ARG A 35 2.99 11.68 5.76
C ARG A 35 3.98 10.53 5.71
N ALA A 36 3.82 9.61 4.76
CA ALA A 36 4.74 8.49 4.58
C ALA A 36 6.12 8.97 4.12
N LYS A 37 6.17 9.86 3.12
CA LYS A 37 7.42 10.51 2.68
C LYS A 37 8.11 11.26 3.82
N ALA A 38 7.37 12.03 4.62
CA ALA A 38 7.92 12.76 5.76
C ALA A 38 8.51 11.84 6.84
N ALA A 39 8.06 10.58 6.91
CA ALA A 39 8.61 9.56 7.80
C ALA A 39 9.74 8.74 7.14
N GLY A 40 10.17 9.10 5.93
CA GLY A 40 11.24 8.40 5.20
C GLY A 40 10.80 7.09 4.55
N VAL A 41 9.49 6.81 4.47
CA VAL A 41 8.95 5.58 3.88
C VAL A 41 8.78 5.74 2.37
N THR A 42 9.17 4.71 1.61
CA THR A 42 8.96 4.66 0.16
C THR A 42 7.48 4.76 -0.17
N THR A 43 7.12 5.59 -1.15
CA THR A 43 5.73 5.76 -1.58
C THR A 43 5.56 5.48 -3.06
N LEU A 44 4.47 4.80 -3.41
CA LEU A 44 4.09 4.54 -4.79
C LEU A 44 2.61 4.92 -5.03
N VAL A 45 2.33 5.43 -6.22
CA VAL A 45 0.97 5.70 -6.68
C VAL A 45 0.65 4.76 -7.84
N ILE A 46 -0.39 3.95 -7.69
CA ILE A 46 -0.90 3.09 -8.76
C ILE A 46 -2.37 3.44 -8.97
N GLU A 47 -2.66 4.31 -9.94
CA GLU A 47 -4.03 4.80 -10.13
C GLU A 47 -4.98 3.67 -10.54
N SER A 48 -6.11 3.55 -9.83
CA SER A 48 -7.12 2.54 -10.14
C SER A 48 -8.02 2.92 -11.31
N LYS A 49 -8.17 4.23 -11.58
CA LYS A 49 -9.15 4.76 -12.54
C LYS A 49 -8.95 4.24 -13.97
N PRO A 50 -7.72 4.18 -14.53
CA PRO A 50 -7.49 3.72 -15.90
C PRO A 50 -7.95 2.27 -16.15
N PHE A 51 -7.99 1.44 -15.11
CA PHE A 51 -8.39 0.04 -15.23
C PHE A 51 -9.91 -0.17 -15.23
N GLY A 52 -10.72 0.81 -14.78
CA GLY A 52 -12.18 0.69 -14.78
C GLY A 52 -12.69 -0.59 -14.08
N LYS A 53 -13.39 -1.45 -14.85
CA LYS A 53 -13.93 -2.74 -14.37
C LYS A 53 -12.88 -3.87 -14.32
N ASP A 54 -11.72 -3.67 -14.93
CA ASP A 54 -10.63 -4.63 -14.92
C ASP A 54 -9.89 -4.60 -13.58
N ARG A 55 -10.37 -5.41 -12.63
CA ARG A 55 -9.72 -5.55 -11.31
C ARG A 55 -8.44 -6.37 -11.40
N ALA A 56 -8.44 -7.43 -12.19
CA ALA A 56 -7.30 -8.33 -12.33
C ALA A 56 -6.09 -7.63 -12.97
N GLY A 57 -6.32 -6.78 -13.98
CA GLY A 57 -5.24 -5.97 -14.57
C GLY A 57 -4.62 -4.99 -13.58
N PHE A 58 -5.43 -4.35 -12.73
CA PHE A 58 -4.92 -3.49 -11.66
C PHE A 58 -4.15 -4.28 -10.60
N GLU A 59 -4.69 -5.41 -10.18
CA GLU A 59 -4.10 -6.31 -9.19
C GLU A 59 -2.77 -6.89 -9.67
N LYS A 60 -2.63 -7.16 -10.97
CA LYS A 60 -1.36 -7.56 -11.56
C LYS A 60 -0.29 -6.49 -11.39
N VAL A 61 -0.60 -5.24 -11.70
CA VAL A 61 0.35 -4.12 -11.51
C VAL A 61 0.66 -3.89 -10.04
N LEU A 62 -0.32 -4.07 -9.16
CA LEU A 62 -0.13 -4.00 -7.72
C LEU A 62 0.80 -5.12 -7.23
N GLN A 63 0.57 -6.37 -7.67
CA GLN A 63 1.40 -7.52 -7.31
C GLN A 63 2.83 -7.36 -7.81
N ASP A 64 3.01 -7.00 -9.08
CA ASP A 64 4.34 -6.78 -9.66
C ASP A 64 5.12 -5.71 -8.85
N ALA A 65 4.44 -4.67 -8.34
CA ALA A 65 5.05 -3.65 -7.49
C ALA A 65 5.39 -4.17 -6.08
N LEU A 66 4.53 -4.99 -5.47
CA LEU A 66 4.78 -5.63 -4.17
C LEU A 66 5.98 -6.58 -4.25
N ASP A 67 6.05 -7.39 -5.30
CA ASP A 67 7.15 -8.34 -5.54
C ASP A 67 8.48 -7.60 -5.74
N GLN A 68 8.49 -6.51 -6.52
CA GLN A 68 9.69 -5.68 -6.73
C GLN A 68 10.25 -5.07 -5.45
N HIS A 69 9.39 -4.79 -4.46
CA HIS A 69 9.79 -4.24 -3.17
C HIS A 69 9.94 -5.32 -2.08
N GLY A 70 9.77 -6.60 -2.43
CA GLY A 70 9.87 -7.72 -1.48
C GLY A 70 8.86 -7.64 -0.33
N ILE A 71 7.62 -7.23 -0.60
CA ILE A 71 6.60 -7.08 0.44
C ILE A 71 6.01 -8.43 0.86
N GLU A 72 6.06 -8.72 2.15
CA GLU A 72 5.59 -9.99 2.73
C GLU A 72 4.24 -9.86 3.46
N LEU A 73 3.86 -8.65 3.85
CA LEU A 73 2.63 -8.38 4.60
C LEU A 73 1.93 -7.13 4.07
N ILE A 74 0.63 -7.24 3.83
CA ILE A 74 -0.21 -6.13 3.33
C ILE A 74 -1.16 -5.67 4.43
N CYS A 75 -1.15 -4.37 4.72
CA CYS A 75 -2.09 -3.72 5.65
C CYS A 75 -3.03 -2.77 4.91
N LEU A 76 -4.35 -3.06 4.92
CA LEU A 76 -5.35 -2.22 4.24
C LEU A 76 -5.77 -1.03 5.11
N GLY A 77 -4.98 0.04 5.07
CA GLY A 77 -5.18 1.28 5.85
C GLY A 77 -6.09 2.32 5.20
N GLY A 78 -7.35 1.97 4.89
CA GLY A 78 -8.29 2.88 4.22
C GLY A 78 -8.25 2.80 2.69
N PHE A 79 -7.96 1.61 2.15
CA PHE A 79 -7.97 1.32 0.73
C PHE A 79 -9.41 1.04 0.26
N MET A 80 -9.97 1.91 -0.59
CA MET A 80 -11.39 1.91 -0.97
C MET A 80 -11.65 1.23 -2.31
N ARG A 81 -11.02 0.07 -2.56
CA ARG A 81 -11.26 -0.78 -3.74
C ARG A 81 -11.27 -2.25 -3.30
N LEU A 82 -12.28 -2.99 -3.77
CA LEU A 82 -12.38 -4.43 -3.53
C LEU A 82 -11.37 -5.19 -4.39
N PHE A 83 -10.69 -6.15 -3.76
CA PHE A 83 -9.86 -7.13 -4.45
C PHE A 83 -10.69 -8.31 -4.97
N THR A 84 -10.21 -8.97 -6.01
CA THR A 84 -10.68 -10.29 -6.43
C THR A 84 -10.33 -11.33 -5.37
N ALA A 85 -11.04 -12.45 -5.40
CA ALA A 85 -10.71 -13.59 -4.55
C ALA A 85 -9.37 -14.23 -4.94
N GLU A 86 -8.95 -14.12 -6.21
CA GLU A 86 -7.64 -14.61 -6.64
C GLU A 86 -6.52 -13.81 -5.99
N PHE A 87 -6.58 -12.47 -6.04
CA PHE A 87 -5.57 -11.61 -5.43
C PHE A 87 -5.44 -11.81 -3.92
N ALA A 88 -6.57 -12.01 -3.22
CA ALA A 88 -6.56 -12.20 -1.77
C ALA A 88 -6.02 -13.58 -1.31
N ARG A 89 -5.79 -14.53 -2.23
CA ARG A 89 -5.27 -15.88 -1.93
C ARG A 89 -3.79 -16.05 -2.31
N ALA A 90 -3.28 -15.18 -3.16
CA ALA A 90 -1.88 -15.17 -3.57
C ALA A 90 -0.99 -14.85 -2.36
#